data_AF-A0AAV1C047-F1
#
_entry.id   AF-A0AAV1C047-F1
#
_cell.length_a   1.000
_cell.length_b   1.000
_cell.length_c   1.000
_cell.angle_alpha   90.00
_cell.angle_beta   90.00
_cell.angle_gamma   90.00
#
_symmetry.space_group_name_H-M   'P 1'
#
loop_
_entity.id
_entity.type
_entity.pdbx_description
1 polymer ?
#
loop_
_entity_poly.entity_id
_entity_poly.type
_entity_poly.pdbx_seq_one_letter_code
_entity_poly.pdbx_strand_id
1 'polypeptide(L)'
;MFHMINLSPLLLLLLLLNHDPIQMTNAELGCDYSNGNWVYDPTYPLYNSAQCPFIEHVFNCQRNGRRDRTYLKYRWLPLGRCRLTRFNGTEFLQNFKGKSIMFVGDSLSRDQYQSLLCLLYTSSPGIKYNETRVGDISTVTFSDFGVKVKLDRNVYLVDLVPKKIGRVLILDSVARKSAAWLANDVLVFNTYAWWNRSGASQPWDFVQVGRKKLKDIDRTVAFKTALNTWAKWVNFKIDPAQIKVFFQTVSPTHYK
;
A
#
# COMPACT_ATOMS: atom_id res chain seq x y z
N MET A 1 -1.60 -3.88 -18.94
CA MET A 1 -2.77 -4.44 -18.23
C MET A 1 -3.18 -3.44 -17.16
N PHE A 2 -4.45 -3.05 -17.11
CA PHE A 2 -4.91 -1.93 -16.29
C PHE A 2 -4.82 -2.28 -14.80
N HIS A 3 -3.76 -1.82 -14.13
CA HIS A 3 -3.90 -1.37 -12.75
C HIS A 3 -4.34 0.09 -12.88
N MET A 4 -5.65 0.32 -13.03
CA MET A 4 -6.14 1.62 -12.59
C MET A 4 -5.86 1.60 -11.10
N ILE A 5 -4.81 2.33 -10.71
CA ILE A 5 -4.44 2.53 -9.33
C ILE A 5 -5.77 2.79 -8.62
N ASN A 6 -6.15 1.87 -7.74
CA ASN A 6 -7.23 2.10 -6.82
C ASN A 6 -6.68 3.22 -5.94
N LEU A 7 -6.83 4.46 -6.42
CA LEU A 7 -6.25 5.66 -5.84
C LEU A 7 -6.99 5.97 -4.55
N SER A 8 -8.15 5.34 -4.29
CA SER A 8 -8.97 5.55 -3.09
C SER A 8 -8.19 5.51 -1.76
N PRO A 9 -7.30 4.52 -1.47
CA PRO A 9 -6.53 4.51 -0.23
C PRO A 9 -5.36 5.51 -0.25
N LEU A 10 -4.70 5.71 -1.40
CA LEU A 10 -3.60 6.67 -1.53
C LEU A 10 -4.12 8.11 -1.47
N LEU A 11 -5.31 8.39 -1.96
CA LEU A 11 -5.96 9.69 -1.87
C LEU A 11 -6.48 9.96 -0.45
N LEU A 12 -7.04 8.97 0.23
CA LEU A 12 -7.35 9.09 1.67
C LEU A 12 -6.07 9.29 2.50
N LEU A 13 -4.98 8.58 2.16
CA LEU A 13 -3.65 8.79 2.72
C LEU A 13 -3.20 10.25 2.52
N LEU A 14 -3.42 10.83 1.35
CA LEU A 14 -3.05 12.21 1.05
C LEU A 14 -3.98 13.25 1.69
N LEU A 15 -5.25 12.94 1.91
CA LEU A 15 -6.21 13.84 2.58
C LEU A 15 -6.00 13.88 4.10
N LEU A 16 -5.82 12.71 4.74
CA LEU A 16 -5.70 12.59 6.18
C LEU A 16 -4.33 12.98 6.72
N LEU A 17 -3.33 13.07 5.84
CA LEU A 17 -1.94 13.34 6.23
C LEU A 17 -1.45 14.75 5.88
N ASN A 18 -2.14 15.48 4.99
CA ASN A 18 -1.83 16.88 4.66
C ASN A 18 -2.65 17.91 5.44
N HIS A 19 -3.60 17.48 6.28
CA HIS A 19 -4.32 18.40 7.17
C HIS A 19 -3.68 18.34 8.55
N ASP A 20 -3.03 19.44 8.95
CA ASP A 20 -2.97 19.82 10.36
C ASP A 20 -4.41 19.83 10.94
N PRO A 21 -4.61 19.66 12.26
CA PRO A 21 -5.93 19.66 12.91
C PRO A 21 -6.62 21.04 12.90
N ILE A 22 -6.42 21.83 11.84
CA ILE A 22 -7.12 23.08 11.59
C ILE A 22 -8.25 22.78 10.60
N GLN A 23 -9.39 22.45 11.19
CA GLN A 23 -10.75 22.51 10.61
C GLN A 23 -11.00 21.69 9.33
N MET A 24 -11.15 20.36 9.49
CA MET A 24 -12.11 19.65 8.64
C MET A 24 -13.47 20.31 8.83
N THR A 25 -14.08 20.80 7.76
CA THR A 25 -15.44 21.34 7.84
C THR A 25 -16.42 20.20 8.18
N ASN A 26 -17.56 20.49 8.82
CA ASN A 26 -18.61 19.48 9.07
C ASN A 26 -19.08 18.76 7.78
N ALA A 27 -18.80 19.33 6.59
CA ALA A 27 -19.06 18.71 5.29
C ALA A 27 -18.03 17.62 4.90
N GLU A 28 -16.79 17.69 5.40
CA GLU A 28 -15.71 16.73 5.09
C GLU A 28 -15.72 15.51 6.03
N LEU A 29 -16.21 15.66 7.26
CA LEU A 29 -16.38 14.54 8.21
C LEU A 29 -17.44 13.51 7.79
N GLY A 30 -18.30 13.84 6.81
CA GLY A 30 -19.31 12.94 6.25
C GLY A 30 -19.00 12.46 4.83
N CYS A 31 -17.77 12.64 4.34
CA CYS A 31 -17.42 12.33 2.96
C CYS A 31 -17.09 10.86 2.73
N ASP A 32 -17.94 10.20 1.94
CA ASP A 32 -17.61 8.90 1.35
C ASP A 32 -16.75 9.08 0.09
N TYR A 33 -15.44 9.10 0.28
CA TYR A 33 -14.46 9.20 -0.82
C TYR A 33 -14.38 7.93 -1.69
N SER A 34 -15.05 6.84 -1.30
CA SER A 34 -15.14 5.61 -2.09
C SER A 34 -16.27 5.64 -3.13
N ASN A 35 -17.21 6.59 -3.00
CA ASN A 35 -18.33 6.77 -3.92
C ASN A 35 -18.12 8.01 -4.81
N GLY A 36 -18.10 7.79 -6.12
CA GLY A 36 -17.58 8.77 -7.07
C GLY A 36 -17.61 8.27 -8.50
N ASN A 37 -17.06 9.08 -9.39
CA ASN A 37 -16.90 8.76 -10.80
C ASN A 37 -15.48 9.08 -11.28
N TRP A 38 -15.01 8.30 -12.25
CA TRP A 38 -13.83 8.66 -13.01
C TRP A 38 -14.19 9.76 -14.01
N VAL A 39 -13.48 10.88 -13.93
CA VAL A 39 -13.64 12.01 -14.85
C VAL A 39 -12.36 12.24 -15.63
N TYR A 40 -12.50 12.59 -16.89
CA TYR A 40 -11.37 12.98 -17.72
C TYR A 40 -10.82 14.33 -17.25
N ASP A 41 -9.50 14.42 -17.11
CA ASP A 41 -8.77 15.61 -16.72
C ASP A 41 -7.51 15.74 -17.60
N PRO A 42 -7.43 16.76 -18.48
CA PRO A 42 -6.30 16.92 -19.38
C PRO A 42 -4.97 17.19 -18.63
N THR A 43 -5.05 17.69 -17.39
CA THR A 43 -3.88 18.01 -16.54
C THR A 43 -3.23 16.80 -15.88
N TYR A 44 -3.84 15.62 -15.97
CA TYR A 44 -3.24 14.36 -15.53
C TYR A 44 -2.30 13.78 -16.61
N PRO A 45 -1.37 12.85 -16.30
CA PRO A 45 -1.08 12.28 -14.98
C PRO A 45 -0.34 13.26 -14.06
N LEU A 46 -0.30 12.94 -12.77
CA LEU A 46 0.41 13.73 -11.76
C LEU A 46 1.94 13.62 -11.86
N TYR A 47 2.45 12.60 -12.55
CA TYR A 47 3.87 12.43 -12.81
C TYR A 47 4.09 11.74 -14.16
N ASN A 48 5.25 11.99 -14.76
CA ASN A 48 5.70 11.26 -15.94
C ASN A 48 6.44 9.98 -15.51
N SER A 49 5.85 8.82 -15.77
CA SER A 49 6.43 7.52 -15.41
C SER A 49 7.79 7.26 -16.08
N ALA A 50 8.07 7.88 -17.23
CA ALA A 50 9.36 7.72 -17.90
C ALA A 50 10.52 8.38 -17.15
N GLN A 51 10.24 9.41 -16.34
CA GLN A 51 11.23 10.17 -15.56
C GLN A 51 11.47 9.60 -14.16
N CYS A 52 10.64 8.64 -13.72
CA CYS A 52 10.75 8.06 -12.39
C CYS A 52 11.66 6.81 -12.40
N PRO A 53 12.71 6.75 -11.56
CA PRO A 53 13.62 5.59 -11.53
C PRO A 53 13.03 4.38 -10.79
N PHE A 54 11.99 4.57 -9.96
CA PHE A 54 11.46 3.54 -9.07
C PHE A 54 10.48 2.56 -9.73
N ILE A 55 10.03 2.84 -10.95
CA ILE A 55 9.02 2.00 -11.62
C ILE A 55 9.68 0.76 -12.20
N GLU A 56 9.39 -0.39 -11.59
CA GLU A 56 9.83 -1.69 -12.09
C GLU A 56 9.27 -1.97 -13.49
N HIS A 57 10.02 -2.75 -14.27
CA HIS A 57 9.64 -3.13 -15.63
C HIS A 57 8.20 -3.67 -15.71
N VAL A 58 7.77 -4.50 -14.76
CA VAL A 58 6.42 -5.12 -14.77
C VAL A 58 5.27 -4.11 -14.67
N PHE A 59 5.52 -2.89 -14.16
CA PHE A 59 4.51 -1.83 -14.02
C PHE A 59 4.66 -0.72 -15.08
N ASN A 60 5.76 -0.70 -15.83
CA ASN A 60 6.06 0.40 -16.77
C ASN A 60 5.40 0.21 -18.15
N CYS A 61 4.08 0.42 -18.22
CA CYS A 61 3.31 0.23 -19.45
C CYS A 61 3.88 1.01 -20.66
N GLN A 62 4.30 2.26 -20.47
CA GLN A 62 4.81 3.11 -21.55
C GLN A 62 6.17 2.60 -22.07
N ARG A 63 7.12 2.25 -21.18
CA ARG A 63 8.38 1.64 -21.60
C ARG A 63 8.19 0.26 -22.23
N ASN A 64 7.13 -0.45 -21.83
CA ASN A 64 6.77 -1.75 -22.39
C ASN A 64 5.96 -1.64 -23.71
N GLY A 65 5.92 -0.47 -24.35
CA GLY A 65 5.37 -0.30 -25.70
C GLY A 65 3.87 0.02 -25.78
N ARG A 66 3.18 0.26 -24.66
CA ARG A 66 1.78 0.71 -24.70
C ARG A 66 1.69 2.12 -25.31
N ARG A 67 0.99 2.25 -26.44
CA ARG A 67 0.91 3.48 -27.23
C ARG A 67 -0.16 4.46 -26.73
N ASP A 68 -1.32 3.97 -26.30
CA ASP A 68 -2.40 4.83 -25.83
C ASP A 68 -2.04 5.49 -24.49
N ARG A 69 -2.45 6.76 -24.31
CA ARG A 69 -2.18 7.56 -23.10
C ARG A 69 -3.44 8.03 -22.39
N THR A 70 -4.62 7.80 -22.96
CA THR A 70 -5.90 8.27 -22.42
C THR A 70 -6.18 7.69 -21.03
N TYR A 71 -5.71 6.48 -20.73
CA TYR A 71 -5.84 5.87 -19.41
C TYR A 71 -5.15 6.66 -18.28
N LEU A 72 -4.16 7.50 -18.62
CA LEU A 72 -3.45 8.36 -17.67
C LEU A 72 -4.20 9.67 -17.38
N LYS A 73 -5.27 9.96 -18.12
CA LYS A 73 -6.01 11.23 -18.07
C LYS A 73 -7.25 11.19 -17.19
N TYR A 74 -7.41 10.16 -16.36
CA TYR A 74 -8.57 10.03 -15.49
C TYR A 74 -8.21 10.32 -14.04
N ARG A 75 -9.08 11.06 -13.36
CA ARG A 75 -9.04 11.28 -11.91
C ARG A 75 -10.35 10.87 -11.27
N TRP A 76 -10.29 10.47 -10.01
CA TRP A 76 -11.46 10.18 -9.21
C TRP A 76 -12.10 11.49 -8.72
N LEU A 77 -13.41 11.63 -8.90
CA LEU A 77 -14.22 12.73 -8.36
C LEU A 77 -15.28 12.13 -7.43
N PRO A 78 -15.23 12.39 -6.11
CA PRO A 78 -16.22 11.83 -5.20
C PRO A 78 -17.57 12.54 -5.41
N LEU A 79 -18.65 11.85 -5.05
CA LEU A 79 -19.99 12.43 -5.11
C LEU A 79 -20.24 13.42 -3.96
N GLY A 80 -21.31 14.21 -4.10
CA GLY A 80 -21.75 15.14 -3.07
C GLY A 80 -20.89 16.40 -2.99
N ARG A 81 -20.71 16.92 -1.76
CA ARG A 81 -19.92 18.14 -1.48
C ARG A 81 -18.45 17.83 -1.20
N CYS A 82 -18.03 16.59 -1.42
CA CYS A 82 -16.70 16.12 -1.13
C CYS A 82 -15.70 16.62 -2.16
N ARG A 83 -14.64 17.28 -1.68
CA ARG A 83 -13.58 17.80 -2.53
C ARG A 83 -12.33 16.97 -2.33
N LEU A 84 -11.73 16.57 -3.44
CA LEU A 84 -10.38 16.00 -3.48
C LEU A 84 -9.43 17.07 -3.98
N THR A 85 -8.54 17.54 -3.10
CA THR A 85 -7.48 18.45 -3.48
C THR A 85 -6.48 17.74 -4.38
N ARG A 86 -5.90 18.51 -5.31
CA ARG A 86 -4.83 17.99 -6.16
C ARG A 86 -3.61 17.72 -5.28
N PHE A 87 -2.97 16.57 -5.48
CA PHE A 87 -1.75 16.25 -4.75
C PHE A 87 -0.63 17.24 -5.04
N ASN A 88 0.01 17.71 -3.98
CA ASN A 88 1.22 18.53 -4.00
C ASN A 88 2.35 17.77 -3.28
N GLY A 89 3.33 17.29 -4.04
CA GLY A 89 4.40 16.47 -3.47
C GLY A 89 5.40 17.25 -2.63
N THR A 90 5.65 18.53 -2.92
CA THR A 90 6.52 19.38 -2.11
C THR A 90 5.91 19.63 -0.74
N GLU A 91 4.63 19.97 -0.71
CA GLU A 91 3.87 20.16 0.54
C GLU A 91 3.81 18.86 1.34
N PHE A 92 3.55 17.72 0.68
CA PHE A 92 3.62 16.42 1.34
C PHE A 92 4.98 16.17 1.99
N LEU A 93 6.08 16.39 1.28
CA LEU A 93 7.43 16.21 1.81
C LEU A 93 7.70 17.11 3.02
N GLN A 94 7.20 18.35 3.02
CA GLN A 94 7.29 19.28 4.14
C GLN A 94 6.50 18.77 5.36
N ASN A 95 5.24 18.37 5.15
CA ASN A 95 4.35 17.86 6.20
C ASN A 95 4.82 16.50 6.78
N PHE A 96 5.56 15.72 5.97
CA PHE A 96 6.14 14.43 6.34
C PHE A 96 7.57 14.48 6.82
N LYS A 97 8.14 15.67 7.04
CA LYS A 97 9.54 15.80 7.44
C LYS A 97 9.87 14.92 8.65
N GLY A 98 10.88 14.06 8.50
CA GLY A 98 11.32 13.10 9.52
C GLY A 98 10.40 11.89 9.75
N LYS A 99 9.23 11.82 9.11
CA LYS A 99 8.24 10.74 9.26
C LYS A 99 8.48 9.59 8.26
N SER A 100 7.77 8.49 8.51
CA SER A 100 7.89 7.26 7.76
C SER A 100 6.55 6.61 7.45
N ILE A 101 6.45 6.09 6.23
CA ILE A 101 5.27 5.41 5.68
C ILE A 101 5.72 4.02 5.23
N MET A 102 5.01 2.98 5.65
CA MET A 102 5.30 1.61 5.23
C MET A 102 4.08 0.98 4.55
N PHE A 103 4.28 0.53 3.32
CA PHE A 103 3.35 -0.34 2.61
C PHE A 103 3.67 -1.79 2.97
N VAL A 104 2.65 -2.56 3.37
CA VAL A 104 2.79 -3.95 3.79
C VAL A 104 1.77 -4.81 3.05
N GLY A 105 2.23 -5.74 2.22
CA GLY A 105 1.28 -6.58 1.50
C GLY A 105 1.82 -7.25 0.27
N ASP A 106 0.92 -7.42 -0.70
CA ASP A 106 1.20 -8.07 -1.97
C ASP A 106 1.66 -7.11 -3.08
N SER A 107 1.49 -7.51 -4.34
CA SER A 107 1.86 -6.70 -5.50
C SER A 107 1.16 -5.34 -5.54
N LEU A 108 -0.03 -5.18 -4.93
CA LEU A 108 -0.74 -3.91 -4.89
C LEU A 108 -0.05 -2.90 -3.95
N SER A 109 0.40 -3.35 -2.77
CA SER A 109 1.22 -2.53 -1.88
C SER A 109 2.50 -2.06 -2.57
N ARG A 110 3.12 -2.94 -3.37
CA ARG A 110 4.32 -2.60 -4.14
C ARG A 110 4.04 -1.56 -5.22
N ASP A 111 2.91 -1.67 -5.92
CA ASP A 111 2.49 -0.71 -6.94
C ASP A 111 2.22 0.68 -6.33
N GLN A 112 1.48 0.74 -5.21
CA GLN A 112 1.23 1.99 -4.49
C GLN A 112 2.51 2.61 -3.92
N TYR A 113 3.42 1.79 -3.38
CA TYR A 113 4.74 2.21 -2.94
C TYR A 113 5.50 2.91 -4.08
N GLN A 114 5.61 2.29 -5.26
CA GLN A 114 6.31 2.88 -6.41
C GLN A 114 5.60 4.16 -6.90
N SER A 115 4.26 4.17 -6.89
CA SER A 115 3.49 5.36 -7.27
C SER A 115 3.78 6.55 -6.35
N LEU A 116 3.79 6.35 -5.03
CA LEU A 116 4.12 7.41 -4.07
C LEU A 116 5.57 7.89 -4.25
N LEU A 117 6.53 6.98 -4.44
CA LEU A 117 7.91 7.37 -4.70
C LEU A 117 8.03 8.28 -5.92
N CYS A 118 7.35 7.95 -7.02
CA CYS A 118 7.38 8.77 -8.23
C CYS A 118 6.71 10.13 -8.05
N LEU A 119 5.58 10.17 -7.35
CA LEU A 119 4.89 11.41 -6.99
C LEU A 119 5.81 12.36 -6.22
N LEU A 120 6.53 11.84 -5.23
CA LEU A 120 7.46 12.64 -4.41
C LEU A 120 8.71 13.05 -5.21
N TYR A 121 9.35 12.11 -5.90
CA TYR A 121 10.56 12.38 -6.66
C TYR A 121 10.36 13.41 -7.77
N THR A 122 9.26 13.32 -8.52
CA THR A 122 8.99 14.24 -9.63
C THR A 122 8.48 15.61 -9.17
N SER A 123 7.98 15.72 -7.94
CA SER A 123 7.53 17.00 -7.36
C SER A 123 8.66 17.94 -6.95
N SER A 124 9.89 17.42 -6.79
CA SER A 124 11.04 18.21 -6.35
C SER A 124 12.26 17.84 -7.20
N PRO A 125 12.47 18.49 -8.36
CA PRO A 125 13.62 18.22 -9.23
C PRO A 125 14.94 18.32 -8.47
N GLY A 126 15.79 17.30 -8.61
CA GLY A 126 17.10 17.24 -7.93
C GLY A 126 17.06 16.79 -6.47
N ILE A 127 15.90 16.37 -5.95
CA ILE A 127 15.79 15.83 -4.58
C ILE A 127 16.73 14.65 -4.37
N LYS A 128 17.48 14.67 -3.27
CA LYS A 128 18.41 13.60 -2.93
C LYS A 128 17.66 12.46 -2.26
N TYR A 129 17.96 11.23 -2.67
CA TYR A 129 17.40 10.04 -2.03
C TYR A 129 18.44 8.93 -1.91
N ASN A 130 18.21 8.04 -0.94
CA ASN A 130 18.99 6.83 -0.73
C ASN A 130 18.06 5.61 -0.67
N GLU A 131 18.47 4.51 -1.28
CA GLU A 131 17.75 3.24 -1.23
C GLU A 131 18.50 2.22 -0.37
N THR A 132 17.78 1.53 0.50
CA THR A 132 18.33 0.46 1.32
C THR A 132 17.37 -0.72 1.36
N ARG A 133 17.93 -1.91 1.63
CA ARG A 133 17.13 -3.11 1.81
C ARG A 133 17.65 -3.91 2.99
N VAL A 134 16.77 -4.22 3.94
CA VAL A 134 17.07 -5.07 5.09
C VAL A 134 16.06 -6.22 5.11
N GLY A 135 16.51 -7.42 4.78
CA GLY A 135 15.63 -8.57 4.56
C GLY A 135 14.61 -8.31 3.44
N ASP A 136 13.33 -8.41 3.77
CA ASP A 136 12.22 -8.14 2.84
C ASP A 136 11.76 -6.68 2.80
N ILE A 137 12.38 -5.82 3.61
CA ILE A 137 11.99 -4.42 3.73
C ILE A 137 12.88 -3.57 2.84
N SER A 138 12.30 -3.00 1.79
CA SER A 138 12.92 -1.94 0.98
C SER A 138 12.57 -0.58 1.55
N THR A 139 13.52 0.36 1.58
CA THR A 139 13.31 1.73 2.07
C THR A 139 13.96 2.73 1.12
N VAL A 140 13.18 3.72 0.67
CA VAL A 140 13.71 4.96 0.07
C VAL A 140 13.62 6.06 1.10
N THR A 141 14.72 6.77 1.30
CA THR A 141 14.78 7.97 2.15
C THR A 141 15.00 9.19 1.28
N PHE A 142 14.06 10.13 1.27
CA PHE A 142 14.25 11.46 0.67
C PHE A 142 15.04 12.33 1.64
N SER A 143 16.35 12.38 1.46
CA SER A 143 17.33 12.87 2.44
C SER A 143 17.10 14.32 2.85
N ASP A 144 16.68 15.18 1.91
CA ASP A 144 16.46 16.61 2.17
C ASP A 144 15.33 16.86 3.19
N PHE A 145 14.40 15.91 3.32
CA PHE A 145 13.28 15.96 4.27
C PHE A 145 13.35 14.88 5.36
N GLY A 146 14.27 13.92 5.26
CA GLY A 146 14.29 12.74 6.14
C GLY A 146 13.05 11.84 6.02
N VAL A 147 12.23 12.01 4.97
CA VAL A 147 11.00 11.23 4.74
C VAL A 147 11.38 9.83 4.29
N LYS A 148 10.83 8.80 4.94
CA LYS A 148 11.09 7.39 4.60
C LYS A 148 9.84 6.75 4.04
N VAL A 149 9.93 6.20 2.83
CA VAL A 149 8.87 5.37 2.24
C VAL A 149 9.39 3.94 2.16
N LYS A 150 8.66 3.00 2.74
CA LYS A 150 9.09 1.61 2.95
C LYS A 150 8.10 0.62 2.34
N LEU A 151 8.60 -0.54 1.95
CA LEU A 151 7.80 -1.67 1.49
C LEU A 151 8.24 -2.93 2.22
N ASP A 152 7.34 -3.58 2.96
CA ASP A 152 7.52 -4.94 3.46
C ASP A 152 6.65 -5.91 2.65
N ARG A 153 7.29 -6.84 1.95
CA ARG A 153 6.58 -7.85 1.15
C ARG A 153 6.05 -8.97 2.05
N ASN A 154 4.98 -8.69 2.78
CA ASN A 154 4.23 -9.68 3.55
C ASN A 154 2.84 -9.92 2.93
N VAL A 155 2.77 -10.84 1.98
CA VAL A 155 1.56 -11.02 1.14
C VAL A 155 0.36 -11.61 1.89
N TYR A 156 0.54 -12.14 3.10
CA TYR A 156 -0.52 -12.78 3.92
C TYR A 156 -0.80 -12.05 5.24
N LEU A 157 -0.04 -10.99 5.56
CA LEU A 157 -0.07 -10.25 6.83
C LEU A 157 0.23 -11.06 8.09
N VAL A 158 0.59 -12.33 7.95
CA VAL A 158 0.93 -13.26 9.02
C VAL A 158 2.25 -13.96 8.72
N ASP A 159 2.76 -14.70 9.70
CA ASP A 159 4.08 -15.31 9.61
C ASP A 159 4.10 -16.51 8.66
N LEU A 160 4.87 -16.40 7.57
CA LEU A 160 5.28 -17.53 6.74
C LEU A 160 6.75 -17.83 7.03
N VAL A 161 7.03 -18.98 7.66
CA VAL A 161 8.36 -19.28 8.19
C VAL A 161 8.89 -20.63 7.73
N PRO A 162 10.19 -20.74 7.41
CA PRO A 162 10.83 -22.04 7.22
C PRO A 162 10.93 -22.76 8.58
N LYS A 163 10.52 -24.03 8.63
CA LYS A 163 10.74 -24.96 9.75
C LYS A 163 11.34 -26.26 9.20
N LYS A 164 11.79 -27.16 10.09
CA LYS A 164 12.33 -28.49 9.71
C LYS A 164 11.38 -29.30 8.83
N ILE A 165 10.08 -29.11 9.01
CA ILE A 165 9.03 -29.83 8.26
C ILE A 165 8.71 -29.17 6.90
N GLY A 166 9.29 -28.01 6.59
CA GLY A 166 8.95 -27.19 5.43
C GLY A 166 8.50 -25.77 5.81
N ARG A 167 8.00 -25.03 4.84
CA ARG A 167 7.45 -23.67 4.99
C ARG A 167 6.09 -23.74 5.66
N VAL A 168 5.91 -23.03 6.76
CA VAL A 168 4.67 -23.05 7.56
C VAL A 168 4.05 -21.67 7.55
N LEU A 169 2.82 -21.58 7.05
CA LEU A 169 1.97 -20.39 7.19
C LEU A 169 1.27 -20.45 8.55
N ILE A 170 1.64 -19.57 9.47
CA ILE A 170 1.09 -19.49 10.83
C ILE A 170 0.01 -18.41 10.84
N LEU A 171 -1.27 -18.81 10.77
CA LEU A 171 -2.37 -17.86 10.57
C LEU A 171 -2.69 -17.00 11.80
N ASP A 172 -2.19 -17.39 12.98
CA ASP A 172 -2.41 -16.74 14.25
C ASP A 172 -1.18 -16.00 14.81
N SER A 173 -0.23 -15.63 13.93
CA SER A 173 0.95 -14.85 14.33
C SER A 173 1.34 -13.77 13.32
N VAL A 174 1.68 -12.59 13.86
CA VAL A 174 2.31 -11.45 13.16
C VAL A 174 3.67 -11.08 13.77
N ALA A 175 4.15 -11.91 14.71
CA ALA A 175 5.15 -11.53 15.68
C ALA A 175 6.47 -11.12 15.02
N ARG A 176 6.89 -11.80 13.95
CA ARG A 176 8.20 -11.56 13.34
C ARG A 176 8.37 -10.20 12.72
N LYS A 177 7.28 -9.59 12.26
CA LYS A 177 7.30 -8.32 11.51
C LYS A 177 6.72 -7.15 12.31
N SER A 178 5.94 -7.45 13.35
CA SER A 178 5.25 -6.44 14.16
C SER A 178 6.14 -5.29 14.66
N ALA A 179 7.35 -5.58 15.15
CA ALA A 179 8.27 -4.54 15.64
C ALA A 179 8.70 -3.57 14.52
N ALA A 180 8.94 -4.09 13.30
CA ALA A 180 9.30 -3.27 12.15
C ALA A 180 8.13 -2.41 11.67
N TRP A 181 6.89 -2.89 11.82
CA TRP A 181 5.68 -2.12 11.49
C TRP A 181 5.44 -1.01 12.51
N LEU A 182 5.61 -1.28 13.80
CA LEU A 182 5.42 -0.28 14.88
C LEU A 182 6.43 0.87 14.83
N ALA A 183 7.54 0.72 14.11
CA ALA A 183 8.54 1.77 13.91
C ALA A 183 8.20 2.75 12.78
N ASN A 184 6.92 2.94 12.44
CA ASN A 184 6.47 3.84 11.40
C ASN A 184 5.26 4.68 11.84
N ASP A 185 5.16 5.87 11.27
CA ASP A 185 4.08 6.83 11.54
C ASP A 185 2.81 6.48 10.75
N VAL A 186 2.97 5.85 9.59
CA VAL A 186 1.85 5.42 8.74
C VAL A 186 2.06 4.02 8.20
N LEU A 187 1.02 3.19 8.29
CA LEU A 187 0.98 1.83 7.78
C LEU A 187 -0.14 1.68 6.75
N VAL A 188 0.20 1.15 5.57
CA VAL A 188 -0.76 0.87 4.49
C VAL A 188 -0.71 -0.62 4.17
N PHE A 189 -1.70 -1.35 4.67
CA PHE A 189 -1.79 -2.80 4.52
C PHE A 189 -2.61 -3.19 3.28
N ASN A 190 -2.26 -4.30 2.65
CA ASN A 190 -3.11 -4.98 1.67
C ASN A 190 -2.85 -6.48 1.69
N THR A 191 -3.90 -7.28 1.48
CA THR A 191 -3.73 -8.70 1.20
C THR A 191 -4.95 -9.28 0.50
N TYR A 192 -4.77 -9.87 -0.68
CA TYR A 192 -5.81 -10.67 -1.33
C TYR A 192 -5.28 -11.58 -2.44
N ALA A 193 -4.41 -11.06 -3.31
CA ALA A 193 -4.11 -11.67 -4.60
C ALA A 193 -3.37 -13.02 -4.52
N TRP A 194 -2.88 -13.39 -3.33
CA TRP A 194 -2.09 -14.59 -3.08
C TRP A 194 -2.85 -15.70 -2.35
N TRP A 195 -4.07 -15.44 -1.88
CA TRP A 195 -4.82 -16.39 -1.04
C TRP A 195 -5.40 -17.57 -1.83
N ASN A 196 -5.71 -17.38 -3.11
CA ASN A 196 -6.26 -18.46 -3.95
C ASN A 196 -5.21 -19.42 -4.52
N ARG A 197 -3.91 -19.23 -4.20
CA ARG A 197 -2.84 -20.09 -4.71
C ARG A 197 -2.93 -21.51 -4.16
N SER A 198 -2.71 -22.48 -5.04
CA SER A 198 -2.76 -23.91 -4.76
C SER A 198 -1.75 -24.67 -5.62
N GLY A 199 -1.52 -25.95 -5.31
CA GLY A 199 -0.59 -26.81 -6.04
C GLY A 199 0.82 -26.22 -6.08
N ALA A 200 1.45 -26.24 -7.26
CA ALA A 200 2.82 -25.75 -7.45
C ALA A 200 3.00 -24.25 -7.14
N SER A 201 1.93 -23.46 -7.17
CA SER A 201 1.97 -22.01 -6.88
C SER A 201 1.89 -21.68 -5.39
N GLN A 202 1.60 -22.66 -4.53
CA GLN A 202 1.41 -22.49 -3.10
C GLN A 202 2.76 -22.20 -2.39
N PRO A 203 2.88 -21.09 -1.64
CA PRO A 203 4.14 -20.71 -1.01
C PRO A 203 4.37 -21.37 0.36
N TRP A 204 3.43 -22.15 0.88
CA TRP A 204 3.57 -22.91 2.13
C TRP A 204 3.41 -24.41 1.87
N ASP A 205 4.02 -25.21 2.74
CA ASP A 205 3.93 -26.67 2.71
C ASP A 205 2.96 -27.19 3.78
N PHE A 206 2.72 -26.38 4.82
CA PHE A 206 1.80 -26.63 5.94
C PHE A 206 1.17 -25.33 6.44
N VAL A 207 0.00 -25.44 7.07
CA VAL A 207 -0.69 -24.35 7.76
C VAL A 207 -0.76 -24.64 9.26
N GLN A 208 -0.53 -23.63 10.09
CA GLN A 208 -0.61 -23.74 11.54
C GLN A 208 -1.64 -22.75 12.10
N VAL A 209 -2.48 -23.24 13.03
CA VAL A 209 -3.36 -22.43 13.88
C VAL A 209 -3.27 -22.98 15.30
N GLY A 210 -2.75 -22.17 16.23
CA GLY A 210 -2.40 -22.59 17.57
C GLY A 210 -1.41 -23.75 17.55
N ARG A 211 -1.80 -24.87 18.16
CA ARG A 211 -1.01 -26.12 18.17
C ARG A 211 -1.30 -27.05 17.00
N LYS A 212 -2.38 -26.83 16.25
CA LYS A 212 -2.79 -27.70 15.14
C LYS A 212 -1.97 -27.36 13.89
N LYS A 213 -1.45 -28.40 13.24
CA LYS A 213 -0.75 -28.31 11.95
C LYS A 213 -1.56 -29.10 10.93
N LEU A 214 -1.84 -28.47 9.81
CA LEU A 214 -2.62 -29.02 8.71
C LEU A 214 -1.76 -29.04 7.46
N LYS A 215 -1.96 -30.04 6.61
CA LYS A 215 -1.29 -30.06 5.30
C LYS A 215 -1.81 -28.91 4.42
N ASP A 216 -3.12 -28.69 4.49
CA ASP A 216 -3.76 -27.55 3.85
C ASP A 216 -5.08 -27.18 4.56
N ILE A 217 -5.68 -26.06 4.16
CA ILE A 217 -6.97 -25.58 4.68
C ILE A 217 -7.74 -24.82 3.59
N ASP A 218 -9.06 -24.75 3.73
CA ASP A 218 -9.91 -23.87 2.92
C ASP A 218 -9.39 -22.43 2.90
N ARG A 219 -9.37 -21.81 1.70
CA ARG A 219 -8.79 -20.48 1.49
C ARG A 219 -9.57 -19.36 2.16
N THR A 220 -10.89 -19.48 2.19
CA THR A 220 -11.75 -18.49 2.86
C THR A 220 -11.54 -18.56 4.36
N VAL A 221 -11.43 -19.76 4.92
CA VAL A 221 -11.10 -19.96 6.35
C VAL A 221 -9.69 -19.43 6.66
N ALA A 222 -8.70 -19.71 5.81
CA ALA A 222 -7.34 -19.21 5.99
C ALA A 222 -7.30 -17.67 6.00
N PHE A 223 -7.89 -17.05 4.98
CA PHE A 223 -7.96 -15.60 4.81
C PHE A 223 -8.65 -14.93 6.01
N LYS A 224 -9.84 -15.42 6.38
CA LYS A 224 -10.59 -14.89 7.52
C LYS A 224 -9.81 -15.01 8.82
N THR A 225 -9.12 -16.14 9.03
CA THR A 225 -8.31 -16.36 10.24
C THR A 225 -7.15 -15.39 10.31
N ALA A 226 -6.36 -15.26 9.25
CA ALA A 226 -5.23 -14.35 9.21
C ALA A 226 -5.63 -12.88 9.32
N LEU A 227 -6.70 -12.47 8.62
CA LEU A 227 -7.20 -11.10 8.70
C LEU A 227 -7.70 -10.76 10.11
N ASN A 228 -8.38 -11.69 10.77
CA ASN A 228 -8.79 -11.51 12.17
C ASN A 228 -7.57 -11.41 13.12
N THR A 229 -6.53 -12.20 12.89
CA THR A 229 -5.27 -12.11 13.65
C THR A 229 -4.64 -10.74 13.49
N TRP A 230 -4.50 -10.26 12.25
CA TRP A 230 -3.96 -8.93 11.95
C TRP A 230 -4.83 -7.82 12.58
N ALA A 231 -6.15 -7.89 12.43
CA ALA A 231 -7.06 -6.88 12.98
C ALA A 231 -7.00 -6.81 14.51
N LYS A 232 -6.94 -7.97 15.19
CA LYS A 232 -6.73 -8.03 16.64
C LYS A 232 -5.40 -7.43 17.05
N TRP A 233 -4.34 -7.68 16.28
CA TRP A 233 -3.04 -7.07 16.53
C TRP A 233 -3.09 -5.55 16.38
N VAL A 234 -3.71 -5.03 15.32
CA VAL A 234 -3.90 -3.57 15.14
C VAL A 234 -4.61 -2.99 16.37
N ASN A 235 -5.76 -3.53 16.74
CA ASN A 235 -6.55 -3.03 17.88
C ASN A 235 -5.80 -3.08 19.22
N PHE A 236 -4.87 -4.03 19.38
CA PHE A 236 -4.14 -4.21 20.63
C PHE A 236 -2.81 -3.45 20.69
N LYS A 237 -2.15 -3.23 19.55
CA LYS A 237 -0.77 -2.69 19.49
C LYS A 237 -0.67 -1.29 18.90
N ILE A 238 -1.65 -0.84 18.14
CA ILE A 238 -1.61 0.46 17.49
C ILE A 238 -2.31 1.50 18.37
N ASP A 239 -1.57 2.55 18.72
CA ASP A 239 -2.15 3.79 19.20
C ASP A 239 -2.48 4.68 17.98
N PRO A 240 -3.76 4.94 17.67
CA PRO A 240 -4.16 5.76 16.52
C PRO A 240 -3.76 7.23 16.65
N ALA A 241 -3.36 7.70 17.83
CA ALA A 241 -2.78 9.02 18.01
C ALA A 241 -1.35 9.10 17.44
N GLN A 242 -0.62 7.98 17.45
CA GLN A 242 0.78 7.90 17.03
C GLN A 242 0.95 7.33 15.62
N ILE A 243 0.19 6.29 15.28
CA ILE A 243 0.33 5.56 14.01
C ILE A 243 -1.00 5.57 13.28
N LYS A 244 -0.99 6.08 12.04
CA LYS A 244 -2.17 6.00 11.16
C LYS A 244 -2.13 4.68 10.39
N VAL A 245 -3.25 3.95 10.39
CA VAL A 245 -3.36 2.66 9.73
C VAL A 245 -4.42 2.72 8.63
N PHE A 246 -4.05 2.23 7.46
CA PHE A 246 -4.90 2.10 6.28
C PHE A 246 -4.91 0.64 5.83
N PHE A 247 -6.05 0.21 5.29
CA PHE A 247 -6.17 -1.07 4.60
C PHE A 247 -6.69 -0.85 3.19
N GLN A 248 -5.85 -1.09 2.19
CA GLN A 248 -6.25 -1.10 0.79
C GLN A 248 -7.06 -2.37 0.53
N THR A 249 -8.26 -2.20 -0.01
CA THR A 249 -9.15 -3.29 -0.38
C THR A 249 -8.67 -4.06 -1.62
N VAL A 250 -9.41 -5.10 -1.99
CA VAL A 250 -9.14 -5.92 -3.17
C VAL A 250 -9.12 -5.08 -4.45
N SER A 251 -8.11 -5.29 -5.30
CA SER A 251 -8.15 -4.78 -6.68
C SER A 251 -8.89 -5.79 -7.56
N PRO A 252 -9.87 -5.35 -8.38
CA PRO A 252 -10.55 -6.23 -9.31
C PRO A 252 -9.57 -6.77 -10.36
N THR A 253 -9.88 -7.96 -10.87
CA THR A 253 -9.24 -8.53 -12.07
C THR A 253 -10.17 -8.38 -13.25
N HIS A 254 -9.63 -8.10 -14.43
CA HIS A 254 -10.40 -7.87 -15.66
C HIS A 254 -10.22 -8.98 -16.70
N TYR A 255 -9.92 -10.20 -16.25
CA TYR A 255 -9.96 -11.39 -17.11
C TYR A 255 -11.42 -11.75 -17.39
N LYS A 256 -11.70 -12.21 -18.61
CA LYS A 256 -12.98 -12.81 -18.98
C LYS A 256 -12.94 -14.30 -18.75
#